data_AF-A0A7C1ZBL9-F1
#
_entry.id   AF-A0A7C1ZBL9-F1
#
_cell.length_a   1.000
_cell.length_b   1.000
_cell.length_c   1.000
_cell.angle_alpha   90.00
_cell.angle_beta   90.00
_cell.angle_gamma   90.00
#
_symmetry.space_group_name_H-M   'P 1'
#
loop_
_entity.id
_entity.type
_entity.pdbx_description
1 polymer ?
#
loop_
_entity_poly.entity_id
_entity_poly.type
_entity_poly.pdbx_seq_one_letter_code
_entity_poly.pdbx_strand_id
1 'polypeptide(L)'
;MMKINLNKVDDGLGGEWWHHIHSSNFGFSEKLADIDNYEVQEGDVLIHKEIQEGERFPAIKYHVVSGKTSHIAEKKEINELLGMRLVEEVKKNKKFPYACKFTKFFKNGAAQINYNPTQHDKFPMKIVPKQHDISDIEEFLKDLKTEGKNPIAQQAGDKEGAVNQWDIASSSDPSKVYTVTKKAKGTFECTCPQFKFRKKICKHITECKTKS
;
A
#
# COMPACT_ATOMS: atom_id res chain seq x y z
N MET A 1 10.11 -17.61 -4.67
CA MET A 1 10.85 -16.35 -4.91
C MET A 1 11.63 -16.52 -6.20
N MET A 2 11.61 -15.50 -7.03
CA MET A 2 12.33 -15.43 -8.32
C MET A 2 12.94 -14.05 -8.49
N LYS A 3 13.84 -13.92 -9.47
CA LYS A 3 14.55 -12.68 -9.77
C LYS A 3 14.08 -12.11 -11.09
N ILE A 4 13.80 -10.81 -11.11
CA ILE A 4 13.46 -10.05 -12.30
C ILE A 4 14.48 -8.92 -12.49
N ASN A 5 14.83 -8.65 -13.75
CA ASN A 5 15.65 -7.49 -14.10
C ASN A 5 14.71 -6.34 -14.50
N LEU A 6 14.53 -5.38 -13.61
CA LEU A 6 13.64 -4.23 -13.79
C LEU A 6 14.16 -3.25 -14.86
N ASN A 7 15.48 -3.20 -15.10
CA ASN A 7 16.07 -2.40 -16.19
C ASN A 7 15.71 -2.92 -17.58
N LYS A 8 15.23 -4.17 -17.69
CA LYS A 8 14.81 -4.79 -18.95
C LYS A 8 13.29 -4.84 -19.13
N VAL A 9 12.54 -4.26 -18.20
CA VAL A 9 11.09 -4.15 -18.32
C VAL A 9 10.77 -3.03 -19.30
N ASP A 10 10.21 -3.38 -20.46
CA ASP A 10 9.79 -2.43 -21.48
C ASP A 10 8.34 -2.01 -21.24
N ASP A 11 8.14 -0.86 -20.58
CA ASP A 11 6.83 -0.28 -20.29
C ASP A 11 6.65 1.16 -20.78
N GLY A 12 7.62 1.64 -21.55
CA GLY A 12 7.69 3.00 -22.07
C GLY A 12 8.02 4.07 -21.03
N LEU A 13 8.38 3.71 -19.79
CA LEU A 13 8.92 4.63 -18.81
C LEU A 13 10.44 4.44 -18.67
N GLY A 14 11.15 5.55 -18.45
CA GLY A 14 12.55 5.56 -18.06
C GLY A 14 12.78 5.66 -16.55
N GLY A 15 14.01 5.37 -16.12
CA GLY A 15 14.49 5.59 -14.76
C GLY A 15 14.38 4.39 -13.83
N GLU A 16 14.72 4.62 -12.55
CA GLU A 16 14.83 3.58 -11.52
C GLU A 16 13.79 3.75 -10.40
N TRP A 17 12.76 4.57 -10.62
CA TRP A 17 11.76 4.83 -9.59
C TRP A 17 10.71 3.73 -9.56
N TRP A 18 11.07 2.66 -8.84
CA TRP A 18 10.23 1.51 -8.60
C TRP A 18 9.71 1.43 -7.17
N HIS A 19 8.51 0.87 -7.03
CA HIS A 19 7.95 0.37 -5.77
C HIS A 19 7.52 -1.08 -5.92
N HIS A 20 7.41 -1.78 -4.80
CA HIS A 20 6.97 -3.17 -4.76
C HIS A 20 5.91 -3.36 -3.67
N ILE A 21 4.75 -3.90 -4.05
CA ILE A 21 3.73 -4.42 -3.16
C ILE A 21 3.91 -5.94 -3.09
N HIS A 22 4.28 -6.43 -1.91
CA HIS A 22 4.35 -7.85 -1.60
C HIS A 22 2.93 -8.33 -1.36
N SER A 23 2.31 -8.87 -2.41
CA SER A 23 0.86 -9.12 -2.47
C SER A 23 0.39 -10.13 -1.43
N SER A 24 1.27 -11.04 -1.01
CA SER A 24 0.99 -12.11 -0.04
C SER A 24 0.80 -11.63 1.40
N ASN A 25 1.35 -10.47 1.76
CA ASN A 25 1.27 -9.94 3.13
C ASN A 25 0.99 -8.42 3.20
N PHE A 26 0.76 -7.76 2.06
CA PHE A 26 0.58 -6.31 1.94
C PHE A 26 1.79 -5.48 2.37
N GLY A 27 2.98 -6.08 2.38
CA GLY A 27 4.23 -5.36 2.55
C GLY A 27 4.47 -4.37 1.41
N PHE A 28 5.18 -3.29 1.71
CA PHE A 28 5.49 -2.25 0.73
C PHE A 28 6.96 -1.81 0.77
N SER A 29 7.63 -1.89 -0.37
CA SER A 29 8.97 -1.32 -0.57
C SER A 29 8.87 -0.02 -1.39
N GLU A 30 9.26 1.11 -0.79
CA GLU A 30 9.20 2.44 -1.42
C GLU A 30 10.41 2.72 -2.33
N LYS A 31 11.52 2.00 -2.18
CA LYS A 31 12.71 2.17 -3.01
C LYS A 31 13.45 0.85 -3.14
N LEU A 32 13.52 0.35 -4.36
CA LEU A 32 14.10 -0.94 -4.66
C LEU A 32 15.60 -0.78 -4.91
N ALA A 33 16.40 -1.73 -4.47
CA ALA A 33 17.80 -1.85 -4.86
C ALA A 33 18.06 -3.15 -5.62
N ASP A 34 19.26 -3.28 -6.17
CA ASP A 34 19.64 -4.41 -7.04
C ASP A 34 18.56 -4.68 -8.11
N ILE A 35 18.16 -3.60 -8.79
CA ILE A 35 17.08 -3.64 -9.78
C ILE A 35 17.39 -4.57 -10.97
N ASP A 36 18.65 -4.98 -11.13
CA ASP A 36 19.06 -5.99 -12.12
C ASP A 36 18.70 -7.43 -11.72
N ASN A 37 18.51 -7.69 -10.42
CA ASN A 37 18.30 -9.03 -9.86
C ASN A 37 17.25 -9.01 -8.73
N TYR A 38 16.25 -8.16 -8.85
CA TYR A 38 15.29 -7.86 -7.79
C TYR A 38 14.42 -9.06 -7.45
N GLU A 39 14.25 -9.36 -6.15
CA GLU A 39 13.50 -10.54 -5.72
C GLU A 39 12.00 -10.27 -5.64
N VAL A 40 11.22 -11.15 -6.26
CA VAL A 40 9.76 -11.06 -6.35
C VAL A 40 9.10 -12.43 -6.17
N GLN A 41 7.80 -12.43 -5.91
CA GLN A 41 6.94 -13.61 -5.89
C GLN A 41 5.83 -13.50 -6.93
N GLU A 42 5.26 -14.65 -7.29
CA GLU A 42 4.15 -14.74 -8.24
C GLU A 42 2.96 -13.92 -7.73
N GLY A 43 2.43 -13.04 -8.59
CA GLY A 43 1.32 -12.15 -8.25
C GLY A 43 1.70 -10.92 -7.42
N ASP A 44 2.98 -10.69 -7.14
CA ASP A 44 3.42 -9.40 -6.60
C ASP A 44 3.18 -8.28 -7.60
N VAL A 45 3.08 -7.05 -7.08
CA VAL A 45 2.83 -5.86 -7.90
C VAL A 45 4.02 -4.92 -7.85
N LEU A 46 4.60 -4.65 -9.00
CA LEU A 46 5.64 -3.62 -9.17
C LEU A 46 5.00 -2.34 -9.73
N ILE A 47 5.46 -1.19 -9.24
CA ILE A 47 4.97 0.12 -9.69
C ILE A 47 6.15 0.90 -10.22
N HIS A 48 6.16 1.18 -11.53
CA HIS A 48 7.15 2.02 -12.17
C HIS A 48 6.60 3.44 -12.31
N LYS A 49 7.40 4.45 -11.99
CA LYS A 49 7.01 5.85 -12.06
C LYS A 49 8.08 6.67 -12.75
N GLU A 50 7.68 7.64 -13.56
CA GLU A 50 8.59 8.57 -14.20
C GLU A 50 7.94 9.96 -14.30
N ILE A 51 8.66 11.01 -13.93
CA ILE A 51 8.26 12.39 -14.26
C ILE A 51 8.94 12.72 -15.58
N GLN A 52 8.16 12.68 -16.66
CA GLN A 52 8.65 12.97 -18.00
C GLN A 52 8.98 14.46 -18.16
N GLU A 53 9.85 14.79 -19.11
CA GLU A 53 10.26 16.17 -19.35
C GLU A 53 9.03 17.05 -19.66
N GLY A 54 8.92 18.17 -18.95
CA GLY A 54 7.78 19.09 -19.07
C GLY A 54 6.54 18.72 -18.24
N GLU A 55 6.48 17.51 -17.67
CA GLU A 55 5.34 17.05 -16.88
C GLU A 55 5.45 17.43 -15.40
N ARG A 56 4.30 17.71 -14.78
CA ARG A 56 4.21 18.01 -13.33
C ARG A 56 3.91 16.79 -12.48
N PHE A 57 3.33 15.76 -13.07
CA PHE A 57 2.90 14.55 -12.39
C PHE A 57 3.60 13.33 -13.01
N PRO A 58 3.92 12.31 -12.20
CA PRO A 58 4.53 11.12 -12.74
C PRO A 58 3.54 10.31 -13.58
N ALA A 59 4.00 9.81 -14.71
CA ALA A 59 3.41 8.65 -15.36
C ALA A 59 3.60 7.43 -14.45
N ILE A 60 2.62 6.53 -14.42
CA ILE A 60 2.63 5.34 -13.55
C ILE A 60 2.26 4.12 -14.37
N LYS A 61 3.10 3.08 -14.29
CA LYS A 61 2.81 1.74 -14.83
C LYS A 61 2.75 0.74 -13.68
N TYR A 62 1.75 -0.13 -13.73
CA TYR A 62 1.63 -1.24 -12.80
C TYR A 62 1.98 -2.52 -13.52
N HIS A 63 2.71 -3.38 -12.83
CA HIS A 63 3.16 -4.66 -13.35
C HIS A 63 2.74 -5.74 -12.38
N VAL A 64 2.10 -6.80 -12.88
CA VAL A 64 1.85 -8.01 -12.10
C VAL A 64 2.90 -9.04 -12.46
N VAL A 65 3.57 -9.57 -11.44
CA VAL A 65 4.63 -10.55 -11.62
C VAL A 65 4.04 -11.91 -12.00
N SER A 66 4.53 -12.48 -13.11
CA SER A 66 4.16 -13.79 -13.64
C SER A 66 5.43 -14.53 -14.08
N GLY A 67 5.85 -15.51 -13.28
CA GLY A 67 7.12 -16.21 -13.43
C GLY A 67 8.33 -15.27 -13.36
N LYS A 68 9.29 -15.43 -14.26
CA LYS A 68 10.50 -14.57 -14.31
C LYS A 68 10.26 -13.23 -15.03
N THR A 69 9.01 -12.88 -15.29
CA THR A 69 8.59 -11.71 -16.05
C THR A 69 7.44 -11.00 -15.35
N SER A 70 6.98 -9.89 -15.92
CA SER A 70 5.74 -9.24 -15.53
C SER A 70 4.94 -8.84 -16.77
N HIS A 71 3.65 -8.61 -16.60
CA HIS A 71 2.83 -7.93 -17.59
C HIS A 71 2.31 -6.61 -17.05
N ILE A 72 2.14 -5.63 -17.95
CA ILE A 72 1.53 -4.35 -17.62
C ILE A 72 0.06 -4.60 -17.31
N ALA A 73 -0.38 -4.16 -16.14
CA ALA A 73 -1.74 -4.29 -15.66
C ALA A 73 -2.39 -2.92 -15.48
N GLU A 74 -3.71 -2.87 -15.68
CA GLU A 74 -4.48 -1.69 -15.31
C GLU A 74 -4.72 -1.63 -13.81
N LYS A 75 -4.92 -0.43 -13.28
CA LYS A 75 -5.21 -0.24 -11.85
C LYS A 75 -6.44 -1.03 -11.37
N LYS A 76 -7.41 -1.28 -12.26
CA LYS A 76 -8.58 -2.12 -11.96
C LYS A 76 -8.16 -3.55 -11.62
N GLU A 77 -7.33 -4.16 -12.46
CA GLU A 77 -6.79 -5.51 -12.25
C GLU A 77 -5.99 -5.58 -10.94
N ILE A 78 -5.16 -4.57 -10.66
CA ILE A 78 -4.42 -4.49 -9.38
C ILE A 78 -5.37 -4.48 -8.18
N ASN A 79 -6.46 -3.70 -8.23
CA ASN A 79 -7.43 -3.66 -7.13
C ASN A 79 -8.18 -5.00 -6.95
N GLU A 80 -8.44 -5.72 -8.04
CA GLU A 80 -9.09 -7.04 -8.00
C GLU A 80 -8.14 -8.10 -7.42
N LEU A 81 -6.89 -8.14 -7.89
CA LEU A 81 -5.83 -9.01 -7.38
C LEU A 81 -5.58 -8.79 -5.88
N LEU A 82 -5.34 -7.54 -5.47
CA LEU A 82 -5.14 -7.20 -4.07
C LEU A 82 -6.41 -7.48 -3.25
N GLY A 83 -7.61 -7.27 -3.80
CA GLY A 83 -8.85 -7.60 -3.11
C GLY A 83 -8.97 -9.09 -2.76
N MET A 84 -8.60 -9.97 -3.70
CA MET A 84 -8.54 -11.42 -3.45
C MET A 84 -7.52 -11.76 -2.36
N ARG A 85 -6.30 -11.22 -2.47
CA ARG A 85 -5.23 -11.44 -1.47
C ARG A 85 -5.60 -10.91 -0.08
N LEU A 86 -6.34 -9.80 -0.01
CA LEU A 86 -6.81 -9.23 1.25
C LEU A 86 -7.69 -10.23 1.99
N VAL A 87 -8.63 -10.85 1.28
CA VAL A 87 -9.56 -11.81 1.90
C VAL A 87 -8.80 -13.02 2.42
N GLU A 88 -7.83 -13.54 1.67
CA GLU A 88 -6.96 -14.64 2.11
C GLU A 88 -6.23 -14.28 3.41
N GLU A 89 -5.61 -13.10 3.45
CA GLU A 89 -4.80 -12.66 4.58
C GLU A 89 -5.65 -12.34 5.83
N VAL A 90 -6.84 -11.77 5.65
CA VAL A 90 -7.81 -11.56 6.74
C VAL A 90 -8.34 -12.89 7.27
N LYS A 91 -8.66 -13.85 6.40
CA LYS A 91 -9.10 -15.20 6.81
C LYS A 91 -8.05 -15.88 7.68
N LYS A 92 -6.78 -15.75 7.30
CA LYS A 92 -5.62 -16.34 7.98
C LYS A 92 -5.29 -15.67 9.31
N ASN A 93 -5.22 -14.33 9.34
CA ASN A 93 -4.66 -13.60 10.50
C ASN A 93 -5.70 -12.89 11.36
N LYS A 94 -6.97 -12.83 10.93
CA LYS A 94 -8.07 -12.17 11.65
C LYS A 94 -7.76 -10.71 12.02
N LYS A 95 -7.06 -10.00 11.11
CA LYS A 95 -6.73 -8.58 11.22
C LYS A 95 -6.63 -7.95 9.83
N PHE A 96 -6.78 -6.64 9.73
CA PHE A 96 -6.45 -5.93 8.50
C PHE A 96 -4.92 -5.92 8.31
N PRO A 97 -4.41 -6.27 7.12
CA PRO A 97 -2.99 -6.18 6.81
C PRO A 97 -2.48 -4.74 6.89
N TYR A 98 -1.16 -4.59 6.76
CA TYR A 98 -0.51 -3.29 6.78
C TYR A 98 -1.18 -2.30 5.82
N ALA A 99 -1.41 -1.08 6.31
CA ALA A 99 -2.00 0.03 5.57
C ALA A 99 -3.37 -0.24 4.93
N CYS A 100 -4.06 -1.33 5.30
CA CYS A 100 -5.42 -1.64 4.87
C CYS A 100 -6.46 -1.10 5.85
N LYS A 101 -7.49 -0.43 5.31
CA LYS A 101 -8.52 0.24 6.12
C LYS A 101 -9.91 0.06 5.54
N PHE A 102 -10.83 -0.41 6.37
CA PHE A 102 -12.25 -0.36 6.04
C PHE A 102 -12.67 1.08 5.75
N THR A 103 -13.47 1.26 4.70
CA THR A 103 -13.98 2.58 4.30
C THR A 103 -15.49 2.67 4.41
N LYS A 104 -16.21 1.73 3.80
CA LYS A 104 -17.69 1.74 3.79
C LYS A 104 -18.25 0.40 3.31
N PHE A 105 -19.50 0.17 3.66
CA PHE A 105 -20.36 -0.80 2.97
C PHE A 105 -21.09 -0.14 1.79
N PHE A 106 -21.34 -0.92 0.76
CA PHE A 106 -22.16 -0.54 -0.39
C PHE A 106 -23.56 -1.14 -0.24
N LYS A 107 -24.56 -0.49 -0.87
CA LYS A 107 -25.96 -0.96 -0.86
C LYS A 107 -26.16 -2.38 -1.41
N ASN A 108 -25.23 -2.87 -2.24
CA ASN A 108 -25.26 -4.20 -2.81
C ASN A 108 -24.60 -5.28 -1.91
N GLY A 109 -24.33 -4.95 -0.65
CA GLY A 109 -23.68 -5.86 0.31
C GLY A 109 -22.18 -6.05 0.11
N ALA A 110 -21.53 -5.27 -0.77
CA ALA A 110 -20.08 -5.26 -0.90
C ALA A 110 -19.44 -4.33 0.13
N ALA A 111 -18.15 -4.50 0.41
CA ALA A 111 -17.36 -3.58 1.24
C ALA A 111 -16.23 -2.94 0.43
N GLN A 112 -15.86 -1.71 0.79
CA GLN A 112 -14.64 -1.07 0.30
C GLN A 112 -13.57 -1.09 1.39
N ILE A 113 -12.41 -1.62 1.06
CA ILE A 113 -11.19 -1.56 1.87
C ILE A 113 -10.14 -0.85 1.03
N ASN A 114 -9.50 0.18 1.58
CA ASN A 114 -8.41 0.87 0.90
C ASN A 114 -7.07 0.37 1.43
N TYR A 115 -6.17 0.00 0.51
CA TYR A 115 -4.75 -0.16 0.82
C TYR A 115 -4.00 1.12 0.43
N ASN A 116 -3.39 1.78 1.42
CA ASN A 116 -2.73 3.07 1.26
C ASN A 116 -1.32 3.06 1.87
N PRO A 117 -0.36 2.32 1.29
CA PRO A 117 1.00 2.23 1.83
C PRO A 117 1.72 3.60 1.86
N THR A 118 1.35 4.52 0.96
CA THR A 118 1.81 5.91 0.96
C THR A 118 0.65 6.88 0.78
N GLN A 119 0.91 8.19 0.91
CA GLN A 119 -0.10 9.22 0.63
C GLN A 119 -0.47 9.33 -0.87
N HIS A 120 0.37 8.80 -1.76
CA HIS A 120 0.23 8.88 -3.22
C HIS A 120 -0.24 7.56 -3.83
N ASP A 121 0.06 6.44 -3.19
CA ASP A 121 -0.28 5.09 -3.65
C ASP A 121 -1.53 4.62 -2.92
N LYS A 122 -2.65 4.62 -3.65
CA LYS A 122 -3.98 4.29 -3.11
C LYS A 122 -4.68 3.26 -3.98
N PHE A 123 -5.10 2.18 -3.36
CA PHE A 123 -5.74 1.03 -3.99
C PHE A 123 -7.09 0.75 -3.31
N PRO A 124 -8.19 1.31 -3.85
CA PRO A 124 -9.53 1.03 -3.34
C PRO A 124 -9.99 -0.35 -3.81
N MET A 125 -9.92 -1.34 -2.92
CA MET A 125 -10.36 -2.70 -3.19
C MET A 125 -11.84 -2.86 -2.84
N LYS A 126 -12.60 -3.47 -3.75
CA LYS A 126 -14.01 -3.80 -3.52
C LYS A 126 -14.13 -5.29 -3.27
N ILE A 127 -14.62 -5.66 -2.09
CA ILE A 127 -14.83 -7.05 -1.71
C ILE A 127 -16.30 -7.38 -1.90
N VAL A 128 -16.58 -8.32 -2.82
CA VAL A 128 -17.94 -8.83 -3.05
C VAL A 128 -18.05 -10.18 -2.34
N PRO A 129 -18.90 -10.33 -1.31
CA PRO A 129 -18.89 -11.50 -0.42
C PRO A 129 -19.03 -12.83 -1.17
N LYS A 130 -19.92 -12.87 -2.17
CA LYS A 130 -20.19 -14.05 -3.01
C LYS A 130 -18.99 -14.54 -3.83
N GLN A 131 -18.01 -13.67 -4.12
CA GLN A 131 -16.81 -14.05 -4.88
C GLN A 131 -15.75 -14.73 -4.01
N HIS A 132 -15.93 -14.72 -2.68
CA HIS A 132 -14.91 -15.17 -1.74
C HIS A 132 -15.46 -16.08 -0.63
N ASP A 133 -16.63 -16.68 -0.83
CA ASP A 133 -17.29 -17.55 0.15
C ASP A 133 -17.44 -16.88 1.54
N ILE A 134 -17.83 -15.61 1.55
CA ILE A 134 -18.15 -14.86 2.77
C ILE A 134 -19.67 -14.77 2.89
N SER A 135 -20.23 -15.37 3.95
CA SER A 135 -21.67 -15.37 4.22
C SER A 135 -22.18 -14.03 4.73
N ASP A 136 -21.42 -13.39 5.62
CA ASP A 136 -21.72 -12.08 6.20
C ASP A 136 -20.44 -11.23 6.23
N ILE A 137 -20.42 -10.16 5.44
CA ILE A 137 -19.26 -9.28 5.33
C ILE A 137 -19.12 -8.30 6.48
N GLU A 138 -20.24 -7.95 7.14
CA GLU A 138 -20.19 -7.07 8.29
C GLU A 138 -19.53 -7.81 9.45
N GLU A 139 -19.99 -9.03 9.74
CA GLU A 139 -19.38 -9.87 10.77
C GLU A 139 -17.94 -10.27 10.39
N PHE A 140 -17.66 -10.55 9.11
CA PHE A 140 -16.29 -10.87 8.67
C PHE A 140 -15.28 -9.73 8.91
N LEU A 141 -15.72 -8.47 8.81
CA LEU A 141 -14.87 -7.30 8.97
C LEU A 141 -14.96 -6.67 10.36
N LYS A 142 -15.84 -7.18 11.22
CA LYS A 142 -16.12 -6.64 12.54
C LYS A 142 -14.91 -6.74 13.45
N ASP A 143 -14.66 -5.65 14.19
CA ASP A 143 -13.60 -5.53 15.19
C ASP A 143 -12.17 -5.83 14.69
N LEU A 144 -11.96 -5.91 13.37
CA LEU A 144 -10.64 -6.12 12.78
C LEU A 144 -9.76 -4.90 13.04
N LYS A 145 -8.64 -5.13 13.73
CA LYS A 145 -7.60 -4.13 13.93
C LYS A 145 -6.68 -4.08 12.71
N THR A 146 -6.18 -2.89 12.37
CA THR A 146 -5.15 -2.73 11.34
C THR A 146 -3.77 -2.99 11.90
N GLU A 147 -2.99 -3.81 11.19
CA GLU A 147 -1.56 -3.93 11.42
C GLU A 147 -0.85 -2.62 11.05
N GLY A 148 -0.25 -1.95 12.03
CA GLY A 148 0.44 -0.68 11.81
C GLY A 148 1.84 -0.87 11.26
N LYS A 149 2.45 -2.06 11.44
CA LYS A 149 3.83 -2.32 11.05
C LYS A 149 3.90 -2.90 9.64
N ASN A 150 4.79 -2.37 8.81
CA ASN A 150 5.08 -2.96 7.50
C ASN A 150 5.69 -4.37 7.72
N PRO A 151 5.08 -5.46 7.20
CA PRO A 151 5.45 -6.84 7.57
C PRO A 151 6.73 -7.33 6.92
N ILE A 152 7.28 -6.60 5.94
CA ILE A 152 8.50 -7.00 5.25
C ILE A 152 9.74 -6.53 6.01
N ALA A 153 10.75 -7.38 6.03
CA ALA A 153 12.13 -6.91 6.14
C ALA A 153 12.53 -6.37 4.76
N GLN A 154 13.25 -5.25 4.73
CA GLN A 154 13.80 -4.71 3.48
C GLN A 154 14.76 -5.74 2.86
N GLN A 155 14.70 -5.88 1.53
CA GLN A 155 15.68 -6.72 0.83
C GLN A 155 17.08 -6.10 0.97
N ALA A 156 18.12 -6.91 0.84
CA ALA A 156 19.48 -6.41 0.94
C ALA A 156 19.72 -5.31 -0.09
N GLY A 157 20.05 -4.10 0.39
CA GLY A 157 20.27 -2.91 -0.43
C GLY A 157 19.07 -1.99 -0.58
N ASP A 158 17.83 -2.46 -0.35
CA ASP A 158 16.62 -1.62 -0.46
C ASP A 158 16.81 -0.35 0.39
N LYS A 159 16.45 0.81 -0.16
CA LYS A 159 16.54 2.04 0.63
C LYS A 159 15.37 2.07 1.60
N GLU A 160 15.71 2.30 2.86
CA GLU A 160 14.84 2.52 3.99
C GLU A 160 13.51 3.27 3.67
N GLY A 161 12.40 2.52 3.62
CA GLY A 161 11.02 2.99 3.33
C GLY A 161 10.12 3.19 4.57
N ALA A 162 8.80 3.28 4.37
CA ALA A 162 7.82 3.38 5.46
C ALA A 162 7.85 2.17 6.41
N VAL A 163 7.93 2.41 7.73
CA VAL A 163 8.09 1.37 8.77
C VAL A 163 6.80 1.15 9.54
N ASN A 164 6.11 2.23 9.89
CA ASN A 164 4.90 2.17 10.70
C ASN A 164 3.85 3.18 10.23
N GLN A 165 2.59 2.82 10.38
CA GLN A 165 1.43 3.69 10.22
C GLN A 165 0.54 3.64 11.46
N TRP A 166 -0.02 4.81 11.81
CA TRP A 166 -1.03 4.94 12.86
C TRP A 166 -2.19 5.81 12.36
N ASP A 167 -3.38 5.48 12.82
CA ASP A 167 -4.55 6.32 12.69
C ASP A 167 -4.79 7.13 13.96
N ILE A 168 -4.88 8.44 13.78
CA ILE A 168 -5.08 9.40 14.86
C ILE A 168 -6.30 10.24 14.55
N ALA A 169 -7.28 10.22 15.45
CA ALA A 169 -8.48 11.04 15.36
C ALA A 169 -8.13 12.53 15.50
N SER A 170 -8.84 13.39 14.77
CA SER A 170 -8.69 14.83 14.88
C SER A 170 -9.13 15.28 16.28
N SER A 171 -8.29 16.06 16.95
CA SER A 171 -8.60 16.58 18.30
C SER A 171 -9.86 17.47 18.31
N SER A 172 -10.19 18.10 17.19
CA SER A 172 -11.36 18.99 17.05
C SER A 172 -12.61 18.27 16.53
N ASP A 173 -12.47 17.09 15.94
CA ASP A 173 -13.57 16.37 15.29
C ASP A 173 -13.23 14.87 15.27
N PRO A 174 -13.63 14.10 16.30
CA PRO A 174 -13.27 12.70 16.42
C PRO A 174 -13.74 11.82 15.26
N SER A 175 -14.70 12.28 14.45
CA SER A 175 -15.15 11.57 13.24
C SER A 175 -14.12 11.61 12.11
N LYS A 176 -13.18 12.55 12.14
CA LYS A 176 -12.09 12.66 11.17
C LYS A 176 -10.85 11.95 11.70
N VAL A 177 -10.30 11.06 10.88
CA VAL A 177 -9.09 10.30 11.20
C VAL A 177 -8.00 10.64 10.19
N TYR A 178 -6.79 10.92 10.68
CA TYR A 178 -5.61 11.17 9.88
C TYR A 178 -4.59 10.06 10.08
N THR A 179 -3.90 9.70 9.01
CA THR A 179 -2.86 8.67 9.04
C THR A 179 -1.51 9.34 9.17
N VAL A 180 -0.74 8.90 10.17
CA VAL A 180 0.66 9.27 10.36
C VAL A 180 1.53 8.09 9.95
N THR A 181 2.52 8.33 9.11
CA THR A 181 3.48 7.32 8.65
C THR A 181 4.87 7.68 9.14
N LYS A 182 5.55 6.78 9.85
CA LYS A 182 6.98 6.90 10.18
C LYS A 182 7.79 6.18 9.10
N LYS A 183 8.69 6.91 8.44
CA LYS A 183 9.68 6.36 7.51
C LYS A 183 10.91 5.88 8.28
N ALA A 184 11.71 5.04 7.64
CA ALA A 184 12.82 4.36 8.29
C ALA A 184 13.93 5.30 8.78
N LYS A 185 14.16 6.42 8.09
CA LYS A 185 15.04 7.50 8.56
C LYS A 185 14.51 8.32 9.75
N GLY A 186 13.44 7.87 10.40
CA GLY A 186 12.79 8.57 11.52
C GLY A 186 11.98 9.81 11.12
N THR A 187 11.83 10.07 9.82
CA THR A 187 10.96 11.15 9.31
C THR A 187 9.49 10.72 9.35
N PHE A 188 8.59 11.70 9.44
CA PHE A 188 7.15 11.46 9.55
C PHE A 188 6.39 12.16 8.43
N GLU A 189 5.35 11.50 7.94
CA GLU A 189 4.33 12.07 7.07
C GLU A 189 2.96 12.00 7.74
N CYS A 190 2.09 12.96 7.46
CA CYS A 190 0.72 12.95 7.96
C CYS A 190 -0.27 13.39 6.87
N THR A 191 -1.43 12.75 6.81
CA THR A 191 -2.48 13.10 5.83
C THR A 191 -3.31 14.34 6.23
N CYS A 192 -3.09 14.92 7.42
CA CYS A 192 -3.84 16.10 7.86
C CYS A 192 -3.55 17.35 6.99
N PRO A 193 -4.51 18.28 6.85
CA PRO A 193 -4.35 19.48 6.04
C PRO A 193 -3.10 20.31 6.40
N GLN A 194 -2.81 20.45 7.69
CA GLN A 194 -1.64 21.21 8.15
C GLN A 194 -0.34 20.65 7.57
N PHE A 195 -0.14 19.33 7.63
CA PHE A 195 1.06 18.70 7.09
C PHE A 195 1.02 18.69 5.56
N LYS A 196 -0.13 18.31 4.97
CA LYS A 196 -0.29 18.21 3.51
C LYS A 196 0.04 19.52 2.80
N PHE A 197 -0.49 20.65 3.29
CA PHE A 197 -0.35 21.95 2.62
C PHE A 197 0.82 22.79 3.13
N ARG A 198 1.21 22.66 4.40
CA ARG A 198 2.26 23.52 5.00
C ARG A 198 3.57 22.79 5.26
N LYS A 199 3.60 21.46 5.14
CA LYS A 199 4.77 20.59 5.41
C LYS A 199 5.42 20.84 6.78
N LYS A 200 4.63 21.34 7.76
CA LYS A 200 5.06 21.56 9.15
C LYS A 200 4.65 20.39 10.03
N ILE A 201 5.43 20.14 11.09
CA ILE A 201 5.07 19.17 12.14
C ILE A 201 3.66 19.52 12.66
N CYS A 202 2.80 18.50 12.74
CA CYS A 202 1.42 18.63 13.20
C CYS A 202 1.22 17.89 14.53
N LYS A 203 0.12 18.20 15.22
CA LYS A 203 -0.20 17.59 16.53
C LYS A 203 -0.23 16.06 16.49
N HIS A 204 -0.74 15.47 15.40
CA HIS A 204 -0.78 14.02 15.22
C HIS A 204 0.63 13.39 15.18
N ILE A 205 1.60 14.03 14.52
CA ILE A 205 2.99 13.56 14.51
C ILE A 205 3.59 13.65 15.91
N THR A 206 3.32 14.75 16.63
CA THR A 206 3.78 14.91 18.02
C THR A 206 3.23 13.79 18.92
N GLU A 207 1.95 13.45 18.79
CA GLU A 207 1.32 12.36 19.55
C GLU A 207 1.88 10.98 19.19
N CYS A 208 2.18 10.71 17.91
CA CYS A 208 2.86 9.47 17.52
C CYS A 208 4.23 9.34 18.17
N LYS A 209 5.02 10.43 18.21
CA LYS A 209 6.37 10.42 18.80
C LYS A 209 6.37 10.10 20.29
N THR A 210 5.30 10.41 21.02
CA THR A 210 5.19 10.05 22.45
C THR A 210 4.75 8.60 22.68
N LYS A 211 4.24 7.92 21.64
CA LYS A 211 3.76 6.53 21.69
C LYS A 211 4.77 5.52 21.12
N SER A 212 5.83 6.01 20.45
CA SER A 212 6.89 5.22 19.80
C SER A 212 8.14 5.14 20.66
#